data_AF-A0A2W7U3I9-F1
#
_entry.id   AF-A0A2W7U3I9-F1
#
_cell.length_a   1.000
_cell.length_b   1.000
_cell.length_c   1.000
_cell.angle_alpha   90.00
_cell.angle_beta   90.00
_cell.angle_gamma   90.00
#
_symmetry.space_group_name_H-M   'P 1'
#
loop_
_entity.id
_entity.type
_entity.pdbx_description
1 polymer ?
#
loop_
_entity_poly.entity_id
_entity_poly.type
_entity_poly.pdbx_seq_one_letter_code
_entity_poly.pdbx_strand_id
1 'polypeptide(L)'
;QVILMAWGEGKSNIIKASVEGTVTNQIPASFLQEHKNAIFVLDKEASSKLTRINTPWLVEKIVWTDKLIRKAVLGLALHLKKPILMLTDADYIENGMSDLLADSGPAYDINIKIFNKLQNTITGWPGGKPNADDSNRPERAEPSRKRVLIFSPHPDDDIISMGGTFMRLQQQGHEVHVAYQTSGNIAVADDEALRFARFVCDYNEKFGIQSAEAEDIYKKAEAFLKNKKVNKIDIP
;
A
#
# COMPACT_ATOMS: atom_id res chain seq x y z
N GLN A 1 22.80 19.58 23.07
CA GLN A 1 22.40 19.25 21.69
C GLN A 1 21.63 17.95 21.73
N VAL A 2 20.47 17.87 21.07
CA VAL A 2 19.66 16.66 20.97
C VAL A 2 19.49 16.32 19.50
N ILE A 3 19.70 15.06 19.13
CA ILE A 3 19.47 14.59 17.77
C ILE A 3 18.42 13.49 17.83
N LEU A 4 17.28 13.70 17.18
CA LEU A 4 16.24 12.71 16.99
C LEU A 4 16.36 12.17 15.57
N MET A 5 16.36 10.86 15.42
CA MET A 5 16.44 10.22 14.11
C MET A 5 15.26 9.28 13.91
N ALA A 6 14.69 9.24 12.70
CA ALA A 6 13.60 8.33 12.37
C ALA A 6 13.63 7.89 10.90
N TRP A 7 13.25 6.64 10.68
CA TRP A 7 13.20 6.01 9.36
C TRP A 7 11.89 5.24 9.18
N GLY A 8 11.44 5.19 7.92
CA GLY A 8 10.27 4.44 7.50
C GLY A 8 8.93 5.17 7.69
N GLU A 9 7.99 4.83 6.82
CA GLU A 9 6.66 5.45 6.76
C GLU A 9 5.87 5.34 8.07
N GLY A 10 6.04 4.23 8.81
CA GLY A 10 5.38 4.01 10.10
C GLY A 10 5.68 5.08 11.16
N LYS A 11 6.75 5.86 10.98
CA LYS A 11 7.10 6.99 11.87
C LYS A 11 6.54 8.33 11.39
N SER A 12 6.01 8.43 10.18
CA SER A 12 5.57 9.69 9.58
C SER A 12 4.54 10.47 10.41
N ASN A 13 3.55 9.78 10.98
CA ASN A 13 2.53 10.39 11.82
C ASN A 13 3.12 10.99 13.10
N ILE A 14 3.95 10.23 13.81
CA ILE A 14 4.51 10.70 15.09
C ILE A 14 5.54 11.80 14.87
N ILE A 15 6.29 11.75 13.77
CA ILE A 15 7.20 12.83 13.37
C ILE A 15 6.45 14.11 13.08
N LYS A 16 5.37 14.05 12.28
CA LYS A 16 4.52 15.23 12.04
C LYS A 16 4.01 15.84 13.34
N ALA A 17 3.45 15.00 14.22
CA ALA A 17 2.92 15.47 15.50
C ALA A 17 4.03 16.04 16.42
N SER A 18 5.23 15.48 16.37
CA SER A 18 6.37 15.96 17.16
C SER A 18 6.93 17.30 16.66
N VAL A 19 6.93 17.54 15.34
CA VAL A 19 7.56 18.73 14.74
C VAL A 19 6.56 19.87 14.51
N GLU A 20 5.31 19.56 14.15
CA GLU A 20 4.30 20.54 13.71
C GLU A 20 3.04 20.54 14.61
N GLY A 21 2.92 19.58 15.52
CA GLY A 21 1.76 19.44 16.42
C GLY A 21 1.89 20.26 17.71
N THR A 22 0.88 20.16 18.57
CA THR A 22 0.90 20.81 19.89
C THR A 22 1.94 20.19 20.82
N VAL A 23 2.62 21.01 21.61
CA VAL A 23 3.54 20.54 22.65
C VAL A 23 2.75 19.88 23.77
N THR A 24 2.99 18.59 24.03
CA THR A 24 2.23 17.78 24.99
C THR A 24 3.03 16.61 25.56
N ASN A 25 2.76 16.26 26.82
CA ASN A 25 3.33 15.09 27.49
C ASN A 25 2.97 13.76 26.85
N GLN A 26 1.87 13.71 26.07
CA GLN A 26 1.51 12.50 25.31
C GLN A 26 2.46 12.21 24.16
N ILE A 27 3.16 13.24 23.65
CA ILE A 27 4.17 13.13 22.59
C ILE A 27 5.43 13.81 23.10
N PRO A 28 6.27 13.12 23.90
CA PRO A 28 7.43 13.74 24.55
C PRO A 28 8.39 14.43 23.58
N ALA A 29 8.53 13.93 22.35
CA ALA A 29 9.36 14.54 21.32
C ALA A 29 8.86 15.93 20.86
N SER A 30 7.60 16.30 21.13
CA SER A 30 7.06 17.63 20.82
C SER A 30 7.72 18.75 21.63
N PHE A 31 8.23 18.47 22.84
CA PHE A 31 9.00 19.45 23.61
C PHE A 31 10.31 19.86 22.94
N LEU A 32 10.81 19.08 21.97
CA LEU A 32 12.00 19.47 21.20
C LEU A 32 11.76 20.69 20.31
N GLN A 33 10.50 21.06 20.03
CA GLN A 33 10.16 22.31 19.33
C GLN A 33 10.65 23.55 20.09
N GLU A 34 10.65 23.50 21.43
CA GLU A 34 11.08 24.62 22.29
C GLU A 34 12.58 24.57 22.61
N HIS A 35 13.26 23.48 22.26
CA HIS A 35 14.66 23.27 22.59
C HIS A 35 15.58 23.90 21.54
N LYS A 36 16.34 24.93 21.93
CA LYS A 36 17.21 25.73 21.04
C LYS A 36 18.28 24.96 20.27
N ASN A 37 18.60 23.72 20.65
CA ASN A 37 19.64 22.91 20.03
C ASN A 37 19.18 21.47 19.80
N ALA A 38 18.09 21.31 19.04
CA ALA A 38 17.53 20.03 18.60
C ALA A 38 17.59 19.89 17.08
N ILE A 39 17.92 18.69 16.58
CA ILE A 39 17.99 18.35 15.16
C ILE A 39 17.18 17.08 14.90
N PHE A 40 16.33 17.10 13.87
CA PHE A 40 15.62 15.92 13.38
C PHE A 40 16.28 15.43 12.09
N VAL A 41 16.75 14.18 12.08
CA VAL A 41 17.33 13.53 10.89
C VAL A 41 16.37 12.45 10.43
N LEU A 42 15.77 12.63 9.26
CA LEU A 42 14.67 11.82 8.77
C LEU A 42 14.99 11.28 7.38
N ASP A 43 14.53 10.08 7.07
CA ASP A 43 14.42 9.64 5.69
C ASP A 43 13.17 10.22 5.00
N LYS A 44 13.07 9.96 3.69
CA LYS A 44 11.96 10.44 2.87
C LYS A 44 10.60 9.92 3.36
N GLU A 45 10.55 8.68 3.81
CA GLU A 45 9.29 8.04 4.21
C GLU A 45 8.82 8.52 5.58
N ALA A 46 9.72 8.71 6.56
CA ALA A 46 9.40 9.27 7.86
C ALA A 46 9.07 10.78 7.80
N SER A 47 9.59 11.51 6.81
CA SER A 47 9.27 12.93 6.59
C SER A 47 8.01 13.17 5.76
N SER A 48 7.43 12.13 5.15
CA SER A 48 6.38 12.20 4.12
C SER A 48 5.13 13.00 4.49
N LYS A 49 4.80 13.10 5.79
CA LYS A 49 3.61 13.79 6.31
C LYS A 49 3.86 15.20 6.83
N LEU A 50 5.12 15.64 6.92
CA LEU A 50 5.45 17.02 7.25
C LEU A 50 4.84 17.95 6.20
N THR A 51 4.32 19.09 6.62
CA THR A 51 3.63 20.06 5.78
C THR A 51 4.50 20.49 4.61
N ARG A 52 5.79 20.74 4.85
CA ARG A 52 6.76 21.08 3.80
C ARG A 52 6.95 19.99 2.74
N ILE A 53 6.77 18.72 3.09
CA ILE A 53 6.93 17.60 2.13
C ILE A 53 5.58 17.23 1.50
N ASN A 54 4.53 17.26 2.31
CA ASN A 54 3.22 16.80 1.89
C ASN A 54 2.47 17.84 1.05
N THR A 55 2.48 19.09 1.52
CA THR A 55 1.74 20.23 0.96
C THR A 55 2.67 21.46 0.88
N PRO A 56 3.76 21.39 0.10
CA PRO A 56 4.80 22.42 0.08
C PRO A 56 4.29 23.81 -0.32
N TRP A 57 3.22 23.90 -1.12
CA TRP A 57 2.58 25.16 -1.54
C TRP A 57 2.09 26.01 -0.38
N LEU A 58 1.88 25.43 0.81
CA LEU A 58 1.43 26.16 1.99
C LEU A 58 2.56 26.95 2.68
N VAL A 59 3.82 26.60 2.42
CA VAL A 59 4.97 27.10 3.21
C VAL A 59 6.10 27.69 2.37
N GLU A 60 6.17 27.38 1.09
CA GLU A 60 7.17 27.94 0.18
C GLU A 60 6.63 28.07 -1.25
N LYS A 61 7.28 28.93 -2.05
CA LYS A 61 6.99 29.00 -3.49
C LYS A 61 7.50 27.75 -4.18
N ILE A 62 6.68 27.16 -5.03
CA ILE A 62 6.99 25.93 -5.74
C ILE A 62 6.79 26.07 -7.24
N VAL A 63 7.42 25.16 -7.99
CA VAL A 63 7.12 24.95 -9.40
C VAL A 63 6.04 23.87 -9.49
N TRP A 64 4.89 24.23 -10.08
CA TRP A 64 3.77 23.31 -10.29
C TRP A 64 4.08 22.27 -11.37
N THR A 65 4.65 21.13 -10.96
CA THR A 65 4.81 19.97 -11.83
C THR A 65 3.51 19.17 -11.96
N ASP A 66 3.32 18.45 -13.06
CA ASP A 66 2.15 17.59 -13.28
C ASP A 66 1.88 16.60 -12.12
N LYS A 67 2.95 16.08 -11.49
CA LYS A 67 2.84 15.20 -10.31
C LYS A 67 2.30 15.95 -9.09
N LEU A 68 2.76 17.18 -8.89
CA LEU A 68 2.41 18.01 -7.74
C LEU A 68 0.98 18.55 -7.86
N ILE A 69 0.59 18.98 -9.07
CA ILE A 69 -0.80 19.36 -9.38
C ILE A 69 -1.72 18.17 -9.10
N ARG A 70 -1.41 16.98 -9.63
CA ARG A 70 -2.22 15.77 -9.35
C ARG A 70 -2.31 15.48 -7.85
N LYS A 71 -1.19 15.57 -7.11
CA LYS A 71 -1.19 15.36 -5.66
C LYS A 71 -2.08 16.37 -4.94
N ALA A 72 -1.97 17.66 -5.28
CA ALA A 72 -2.68 18.75 -4.64
C ALA A 72 -4.20 18.65 -4.88
N VAL A 73 -4.62 18.46 -6.13
CA VAL A 73 -6.04 18.36 -6.50
C VAL A 73 -6.72 17.14 -5.87
N LEU A 74 -6.05 15.98 -5.89
CA LEU A 74 -6.58 14.77 -5.24
C LEU A 74 -6.63 14.92 -3.72
N GLY A 75 -5.60 15.52 -3.14
CA GLY A 75 -5.56 15.84 -1.72
C GLY A 75 -6.69 16.78 -1.32
N LEU A 76 -6.95 17.82 -2.12
CA LEU A 76 -8.03 18.78 -1.89
C LEU A 76 -9.41 18.12 -1.95
N ALA A 77 -9.67 17.31 -3.00
CA ALA A 77 -10.91 16.56 -3.15
C ALA A 77 -11.18 15.65 -1.94
N LEU A 78 -10.17 14.91 -1.49
CA LEU A 78 -10.26 14.04 -0.32
C LEU A 78 -10.46 14.82 0.99
N HIS A 79 -9.73 15.93 1.16
CA HIS A 79 -9.82 16.80 2.34
C HIS A 79 -11.24 17.40 2.49
N LEU A 80 -11.78 17.93 1.40
CA LEU A 80 -13.11 18.54 1.37
C LEU A 80 -14.24 17.52 1.21
N LYS A 81 -13.91 16.24 0.98
CA LYS A 81 -14.87 15.17 0.63
C LYS A 81 -15.77 15.55 -0.56
N LYS A 82 -15.20 16.23 -1.55
CA LYS A 82 -15.88 16.65 -2.78
C LYS A 82 -15.34 15.86 -3.98
N PRO A 83 -16.19 15.46 -4.94
CA PRO A 83 -15.71 14.97 -6.23
C PRO A 83 -14.80 16.00 -6.91
N ILE A 84 -13.77 15.54 -7.64
CA ILE A 84 -12.79 16.42 -8.30
C ILE A 84 -13.48 17.47 -9.20
N LEU A 85 -14.48 17.04 -9.97
CA LEU A 85 -15.21 17.91 -10.89
C LEU A 85 -16.09 18.97 -10.20
N MET A 86 -16.29 18.88 -8.88
CA MET A 86 -17.06 19.83 -8.09
C MET A 86 -16.19 20.82 -7.30
N LEU A 87 -14.87 20.74 -7.42
CA LEU A 87 -13.97 21.71 -6.80
C LEU A 87 -14.09 23.07 -7.51
N THR A 88 -14.19 24.14 -6.73
CA THR A 88 -14.34 25.51 -7.21
C THR A 88 -13.06 26.31 -7.01
N ASP A 89 -12.91 27.45 -7.68
CA ASP A 89 -11.75 28.35 -7.47
C ASP A 89 -11.59 28.74 -6.00
N ALA A 90 -12.70 28.95 -5.28
CA ALA A 90 -12.70 29.22 -3.84
C ALA A 90 -12.05 28.09 -3.04
N ASP A 91 -12.36 26.83 -3.36
CA ASP A 91 -11.77 25.67 -2.70
C ASP A 91 -10.23 25.65 -2.86
N TYR A 92 -9.71 26.03 -4.03
CA TYR A 92 -8.26 26.10 -4.26
C TYR A 92 -7.63 27.28 -3.50
N ILE A 93 -8.25 28.46 -3.56
CA ILE A 93 -7.76 29.69 -2.92
C ILE A 93 -7.70 29.52 -1.39
N GLU A 94 -8.78 29.02 -0.77
CA GLU A 94 -8.85 28.78 0.67
C GLU A 94 -7.84 27.73 1.17
N ASN A 95 -7.31 26.91 0.27
CA ASN A 95 -6.31 25.88 0.56
C ASN A 95 -4.91 26.21 -0.01
N GLY A 96 -4.63 27.51 -0.26
CA GLY A 96 -3.29 28.00 -0.59
C GLY A 96 -2.80 27.66 -1.99
N MET A 97 -3.71 27.47 -2.95
CA MET A 97 -3.39 27.11 -4.34
C MET A 97 -3.73 28.22 -5.35
N SER A 98 -3.75 29.48 -4.92
CA SER A 98 -3.99 30.62 -5.81
C SER A 98 -2.97 30.69 -6.95
N ASP A 99 -1.69 30.40 -6.67
CA ASP A 99 -0.63 30.39 -7.68
C ASP A 99 -0.88 29.31 -8.76
N LEU A 100 -1.48 28.17 -8.38
CA LEU A 100 -1.83 27.13 -9.34
C LEU A 100 -2.91 27.62 -10.32
N LEU A 101 -3.93 28.34 -9.82
CA LEU A 101 -4.97 28.90 -10.66
C LEU A 101 -4.42 29.97 -11.62
N ALA A 102 -3.47 30.79 -11.14
CA ALA A 102 -2.81 31.79 -11.96
C ALA A 102 -1.98 31.15 -13.10
N ASP A 103 -1.26 30.07 -12.80
CA ASP A 103 -0.37 29.42 -13.76
C ASP A 103 -1.09 28.46 -14.72
N SER A 104 -2.12 27.75 -14.24
CA SER A 104 -2.76 26.63 -14.95
C SER A 104 -4.21 26.90 -15.37
N GLY A 105 -4.75 28.08 -15.06
CA GLY A 105 -6.12 28.46 -15.38
C GLY A 105 -7.14 28.12 -14.27
N PRO A 106 -8.44 28.31 -14.54
CA PRO A 106 -9.49 28.13 -13.54
C PRO A 106 -9.58 26.67 -13.06
N ALA A 107 -10.18 26.46 -11.89
CA ALA A 107 -10.36 25.14 -11.29
C ALA A 107 -11.06 24.17 -12.25
N TYR A 108 -12.01 24.66 -13.05
CA TYR A 108 -12.72 23.86 -14.05
C TYR A 108 -11.78 23.08 -14.99
N ASP A 109 -10.81 23.77 -15.60
CA ASP A 109 -9.88 23.18 -16.57
C ASP A 109 -8.92 22.20 -15.88
N ILE A 110 -8.42 22.58 -14.70
CA ILE A 110 -7.55 21.75 -13.87
C ILE A 110 -8.27 20.46 -13.46
N ASN A 111 -9.52 20.58 -13.00
CA ASN A 111 -10.35 19.45 -12.57
C ASN A 111 -10.57 18.47 -13.71
N ILE A 112 -10.92 18.95 -14.90
CA ILE A 112 -11.09 18.10 -16.09
C ILE A 112 -9.78 17.41 -16.45
N LYS A 113 -8.66 18.14 -16.47
CA LYS A 113 -7.34 17.56 -16.76
C LYS A 113 -6.99 16.43 -15.79
N ILE A 114 -7.18 16.64 -14.49
CA ILE A 114 -6.87 15.63 -13.46
C ILE A 114 -7.86 14.47 -13.50
N PHE A 115 -9.15 14.74 -13.70
CA PHE A 115 -10.18 13.73 -13.85
C PHE A 115 -9.89 12.81 -15.04
N ASN A 116 -9.60 13.38 -16.22
CA ASN A 116 -9.26 12.59 -17.41
C ASN A 116 -7.99 11.76 -17.17
N LYS A 117 -6.96 12.32 -16.54
CA LYS A 117 -5.75 11.56 -16.16
C LYS A 117 -6.05 10.38 -15.24
N LEU A 118 -7.04 10.48 -14.35
CA LEU A 118 -7.48 9.35 -13.54
C LEU A 118 -8.32 8.36 -14.33
N GLN A 119 -9.36 8.83 -15.02
CA GLN A 119 -10.26 8.00 -15.81
C GLN A 119 -9.49 7.15 -16.81
N ASN A 120 -8.49 7.73 -17.49
CA ASN A 120 -7.65 7.06 -18.47
C ASN A 120 -6.78 5.93 -17.87
N THR A 121 -6.62 5.86 -16.55
CA THR A 121 -5.95 4.72 -15.88
C THR A 121 -6.88 3.53 -15.64
N ILE A 122 -8.20 3.73 -15.74
CA ILE A 122 -9.20 2.70 -15.48
C ILE A 122 -9.54 1.99 -16.79
N THR A 123 -9.28 0.69 -16.86
CA THR A 123 -9.55 -0.12 -18.06
C THR A 123 -10.07 -1.51 -17.70
N GLY A 124 -11.00 -2.02 -18.51
CA GLY A 124 -11.40 -3.44 -18.50
C GLY A 124 -10.50 -4.34 -19.37
N TRP A 125 -9.48 -3.76 -20.00
CA TRP A 125 -8.54 -4.42 -20.90
C TRP A 125 -7.12 -4.28 -20.34
N PRO A 126 -6.77 -5.04 -19.29
CA PRO A 126 -5.48 -4.92 -18.61
C PRO A 126 -4.28 -5.27 -19.51
N GLY A 127 -4.47 -6.10 -20.54
CA GLY A 127 -3.45 -6.39 -21.55
C GLY A 127 -3.58 -5.55 -22.82
N GLY A 128 -4.32 -4.44 -22.79
CA GLY A 128 -4.61 -3.61 -23.96
C GLY A 128 -5.78 -4.15 -24.79
N LYS A 129 -6.53 -3.26 -25.46
CA LYS A 129 -7.69 -3.64 -26.28
C LYS A 129 -7.27 -3.74 -27.76
N PRO A 130 -7.39 -4.90 -28.40
CA PRO A 130 -7.08 -5.04 -29.83
C PRO A 130 -8.02 -4.20 -30.70
N ASN A 131 -7.52 -3.71 -31.84
CA ASN A 131 -8.29 -2.96 -32.85
C ASN A 131 -9.05 -1.75 -32.29
N ALA A 132 -8.52 -1.12 -31.25
CA ALA A 132 -9.10 0.08 -30.62
C ALA A 132 -8.03 1.13 -30.41
N ASP A 133 -8.43 2.40 -30.42
CA ASP A 133 -7.55 3.50 -30.03
C ASP A 133 -7.10 3.34 -28.57
N ASP A 134 -5.79 3.41 -28.38
CA ASP A 134 -5.08 3.30 -27.11
C ASP A 134 -4.38 4.61 -26.70
N SER A 135 -4.57 5.71 -27.43
CA SER A 135 -3.98 7.03 -27.13
C SER A 135 -4.18 7.50 -25.69
N ASN A 136 -5.29 7.09 -25.07
CA ASN A 136 -5.68 7.45 -23.70
C ASN A 136 -5.82 6.23 -22.78
N ARG A 137 -5.31 5.06 -23.18
CA ARG A 137 -5.38 3.83 -22.38
C ARG A 137 -4.04 3.60 -21.66
N PRO A 138 -4.05 2.91 -20.51
CA PRO A 138 -2.83 2.72 -19.74
C PRO A 138 -1.89 1.69 -20.37
N GLU A 139 -2.43 0.77 -21.18
CA GLU A 139 -1.67 -0.29 -21.84
C GLU A 139 -1.90 -0.26 -23.35
N ARG A 140 -0.79 -0.40 -24.09
CA ARG A 140 -0.73 -0.42 -25.56
C ARG A 140 -1.59 -1.54 -26.16
N ALA A 141 -2.22 -1.28 -27.31
CA ALA A 141 -3.01 -2.25 -28.06
C ALA A 141 -2.13 -3.38 -28.61
N GLU A 142 -0.98 -3.05 -29.21
CA GLU A 142 -0.09 -4.03 -29.83
C GLU A 142 1.15 -4.38 -28.97
N PRO A 143 1.56 -5.67 -28.93
CA PRO A 143 0.90 -6.81 -29.58
C PRO A 143 -0.43 -7.17 -28.91
N SER A 144 -1.43 -7.57 -29.71
CA SER A 144 -2.77 -7.94 -29.21
C SER A 144 -2.77 -9.07 -28.17
N ARG A 145 -1.81 -10.00 -28.25
CA ARG A 145 -1.52 -11.00 -27.21
C ARG A 145 -0.18 -10.70 -26.58
N LYS A 146 -0.10 -10.83 -25.26
CA LYS A 146 1.05 -10.40 -24.46
C LYS A 146 1.50 -11.53 -23.56
N ARG A 147 2.78 -11.49 -23.20
CA ARG A 147 3.37 -12.32 -22.15
C ARG A 147 3.39 -11.50 -20.88
N VAL A 148 2.75 -11.99 -19.84
CA VAL A 148 2.58 -11.30 -18.56
C VAL A 148 3.22 -12.13 -17.48
N LEU A 149 4.04 -11.50 -16.63
CA LEU A 149 4.60 -12.11 -15.43
C LEU A 149 4.02 -11.40 -14.21
N ILE A 150 3.34 -12.15 -13.36
CA ILE A 150 2.80 -11.68 -12.09
C ILE A 150 3.75 -12.14 -10.99
N PHE A 151 4.32 -11.17 -10.25
CA PHE A 151 5.09 -11.47 -9.04
C PHE A 151 4.15 -11.57 -7.86
N SER A 152 4.19 -12.72 -7.18
CA SER A 152 3.36 -13.02 -6.02
C SER A 152 4.30 -13.31 -4.84
N PRO A 153 4.57 -12.34 -3.96
CA PRO A 153 5.51 -12.53 -2.85
C PRO A 153 5.17 -13.75 -1.99
N HIS A 154 3.90 -13.92 -1.65
CA HIS A 154 3.34 -15.12 -1.02
C HIS A 154 2.39 -15.87 -1.96
N PRO A 155 2.20 -17.20 -1.79
CA PRO A 155 1.24 -17.97 -2.58
C PRO A 155 -0.21 -17.63 -2.23
N ASP A 156 -0.75 -16.57 -2.83
CA ASP A 156 -2.14 -16.07 -2.74
C ASP A 156 -2.25 -14.59 -3.10
N ASP A 157 -1.16 -13.82 -2.95
CA ASP A 157 -1.12 -12.38 -3.19
C ASP A 157 -1.67 -11.97 -4.57
N ASP A 158 -1.39 -12.74 -5.62
CA ASP A 158 -1.90 -12.55 -6.98
C ASP A 158 -3.42 -12.74 -7.07
N ILE A 159 -3.96 -13.72 -6.36
CA ILE A 159 -5.39 -14.02 -6.33
C ILE A 159 -6.13 -12.98 -5.50
N ILE A 160 -5.64 -12.66 -4.30
CA ILE A 160 -6.26 -11.71 -3.36
C ILE A 160 -6.21 -10.29 -3.92
N SER A 161 -5.06 -9.86 -4.43
CA SER A 161 -4.85 -8.47 -4.82
C SER A 161 -5.37 -8.16 -6.22
N MET A 162 -5.30 -9.12 -7.14
CA MET A 162 -5.56 -8.88 -8.55
C MET A 162 -6.20 -10.06 -9.30
N GLY A 163 -6.88 -10.98 -8.61
CA GLY A 163 -7.47 -12.17 -9.22
C GLY A 163 -8.45 -11.86 -10.35
N GLY A 164 -9.22 -10.77 -10.25
CA GLY A 164 -10.08 -10.30 -11.35
C GLY A 164 -9.30 -9.87 -12.59
N THR A 165 -8.18 -9.18 -12.41
CA THR A 165 -7.28 -8.77 -13.49
C THR A 165 -6.58 -9.98 -14.10
N PHE A 166 -6.11 -10.92 -13.27
CA PHE A 166 -5.51 -12.18 -13.72
C PHE A 166 -6.50 -12.97 -14.59
N MET A 167 -7.72 -13.20 -14.10
CA MET A 167 -8.76 -13.88 -14.87
C MET A 167 -9.02 -13.17 -16.22
N ARG A 168 -9.11 -11.83 -16.22
CA ARG A 168 -9.30 -11.06 -17.46
C ARG A 168 -8.15 -11.23 -18.44
N LEU A 169 -6.91 -11.23 -17.98
CA LEU A 169 -5.74 -11.44 -18.84
C LEU A 169 -5.78 -12.83 -19.51
N GLN A 170 -6.13 -13.88 -18.76
CA GLN A 170 -6.30 -15.23 -19.30
C GLN A 170 -7.46 -15.31 -20.30
N GLN A 171 -8.63 -14.74 -19.96
CA GLN A 171 -9.79 -14.69 -20.86
C GLN A 171 -9.52 -13.94 -22.17
N GLN A 172 -8.61 -12.94 -22.15
CA GLN A 172 -8.18 -12.19 -23.32
C GLN A 172 -7.13 -12.95 -24.16
N GLY A 173 -6.69 -14.13 -23.72
CA GLY A 173 -5.74 -14.98 -24.45
C GLY A 173 -4.29 -14.53 -24.30
N HIS A 174 -3.95 -13.78 -23.26
CA HIS A 174 -2.56 -13.47 -22.91
C HIS A 174 -1.88 -14.71 -22.29
N GLU A 175 -0.57 -14.83 -22.51
CA GLU A 175 0.27 -15.85 -21.86
C GLU A 175 0.66 -15.33 -20.48
N VAL A 176 -0.02 -15.79 -19.43
CA VAL A 176 0.18 -15.31 -18.06
C VAL A 176 0.97 -16.34 -17.25
N HIS A 177 2.07 -15.90 -16.65
CA HIS A 177 2.90 -16.66 -15.72
C HIS A 177 2.84 -16.03 -14.34
N VAL A 178 2.88 -16.86 -13.30
CA VAL A 178 2.99 -16.40 -11.91
C VAL A 178 4.33 -16.87 -11.35
N ALA A 179 5.10 -15.94 -10.79
CA ALA A 179 6.32 -16.21 -10.06
C ALA A 179 6.08 -16.02 -8.57
N TYR A 180 5.86 -17.13 -7.86
CA TYR A 180 5.84 -17.15 -6.41
C TYR A 180 7.26 -16.96 -5.88
N GLN A 181 7.47 -15.89 -5.12
CA GLN A 181 8.81 -15.54 -4.62
C GLN A 181 9.17 -16.32 -3.35
N THR A 182 8.16 -16.74 -2.60
CA THR A 182 8.31 -17.61 -1.44
C THR A 182 7.35 -18.80 -1.55
N SER A 183 7.65 -19.88 -0.82
CA SER A 183 6.77 -21.06 -0.80
C SER A 183 5.57 -20.90 0.15
N GLY A 184 5.48 -19.81 0.91
CA GLY A 184 4.43 -19.60 1.92
C GLY A 184 4.57 -20.46 3.19
N ASN A 185 5.60 -21.30 3.32
CA ASN A 185 5.71 -22.26 4.43
C ASN A 185 5.79 -21.61 5.82
N ILE A 186 6.16 -20.34 5.90
CA ILE A 186 6.28 -19.58 7.17
C ILE A 186 4.93 -18.91 7.54
N ALA A 187 3.94 -18.92 6.64
CA ALA A 187 2.65 -18.28 6.88
C ALA A 187 1.80 -19.00 7.94
N VAL A 188 2.11 -20.27 8.23
CA VAL A 188 1.49 -21.05 9.31
C VAL A 188 2.44 -21.07 10.51
N ALA A 189 1.99 -20.53 11.63
CA ALA A 189 2.77 -20.56 12.85
C ALA A 189 2.77 -21.98 13.47
N ASP A 190 3.90 -22.38 14.06
CA ASP A 190 4.09 -23.72 14.62
C ASP A 190 3.04 -24.05 15.71
N ASP A 191 2.59 -23.05 16.47
CA ASP A 191 1.56 -23.18 17.50
C ASP A 191 0.16 -23.42 16.91
N GLU A 192 -0.18 -22.78 15.79
CA GLU A 192 -1.41 -23.06 15.05
C GLU A 192 -1.41 -24.47 14.46
N ALA A 193 -0.30 -24.92 13.84
CA ALA A 193 -0.18 -26.29 13.35
C ALA A 193 -0.38 -27.33 14.47
N LEU A 194 0.26 -27.11 15.63
CA LEU A 194 0.12 -27.98 16.80
C LEU A 194 -1.32 -27.95 17.36
N ARG A 195 -1.95 -26.77 17.39
CA ARG A 195 -3.33 -26.59 17.84
C ARG A 195 -4.32 -27.40 16.98
N PHE A 196 -4.18 -27.37 15.66
CA PHE A 196 -5.02 -28.17 14.76
C PHE A 196 -4.78 -29.67 14.94
N ALA A 197 -3.52 -30.12 15.05
CA ALA A 197 -3.21 -31.53 15.29
C ALA A 197 -3.80 -32.02 16.63
N ARG A 198 -3.72 -31.18 17.67
CA ARG A 198 -4.33 -31.47 18.98
C ARG A 198 -5.85 -31.50 18.92
N PHE A 199 -6.47 -30.56 18.21
CA PHE A 199 -7.91 -30.51 18.04
C PHE A 199 -8.48 -31.81 17.46
N VAL A 200 -7.80 -32.43 16.48
CA VAL A 200 -8.21 -33.72 15.92
C VAL A 200 -8.16 -34.83 16.97
N CYS A 201 -7.11 -34.87 17.81
CA CYS A 201 -7.00 -35.85 18.89
C CYS A 201 -8.10 -35.65 19.94
N ASP A 202 -8.28 -34.42 20.43
CA ASP A 202 -9.30 -34.08 21.42
C ASP A 202 -10.72 -34.38 20.89
N TYR A 203 -10.97 -34.13 19.60
CA TYR A 203 -12.22 -34.50 18.95
C TYR A 203 -12.44 -36.01 18.96
N ASN A 204 -11.44 -36.78 18.50
CA ASN A 204 -11.53 -38.23 18.45
C ASN A 204 -11.78 -38.84 19.84
N GLU A 205 -11.08 -38.36 20.87
CA GLU A 205 -11.29 -38.79 22.25
C GLU A 205 -12.73 -38.52 22.72
N LYS A 206 -13.24 -37.31 22.48
CA LYS A 206 -14.55 -36.87 22.95
C LYS A 206 -15.73 -37.59 22.28
N PHE A 207 -15.53 -38.07 21.05
CA PHE A 207 -16.53 -38.82 20.29
C PHE A 207 -16.27 -40.33 20.26
N GLY A 208 -15.26 -40.83 20.99
CA GLY A 208 -14.94 -42.26 21.07
C GLY A 208 -14.43 -42.86 19.76
N ILE A 209 -13.84 -42.03 18.89
CA ILE A 209 -13.26 -42.45 17.61
C ILE A 209 -11.81 -42.86 17.86
N GLN A 210 -11.46 -44.11 17.56
CA GLN A 210 -10.09 -44.58 17.66
C GLN A 210 -9.35 -44.34 16.34
N SER A 211 -8.31 -43.51 16.38
CA SER A 211 -7.39 -43.30 15.26
C SER A 211 -5.96 -43.22 15.79
N ALA A 212 -5.25 -44.35 15.73
CA ALA A 212 -3.84 -44.41 16.08
C ALA A 212 -2.98 -43.50 15.18
N GLU A 213 -3.41 -43.32 13.93
CA GLU A 213 -2.76 -42.45 12.94
C GLU A 213 -2.78 -40.98 13.38
N ALA A 214 -3.92 -40.49 13.87
CA ALA A 214 -4.04 -39.11 14.35
C ALA A 214 -3.13 -38.85 15.57
N GLU A 215 -3.07 -39.79 16.51
CA GLU A 215 -2.16 -39.69 17.66
C GLU A 215 -0.69 -39.72 17.25
N ASP A 216 -0.31 -40.58 16.30
CA ASP A 216 1.07 -40.70 15.82
C ASP A 216 1.49 -39.42 15.09
N ILE A 217 0.63 -38.86 14.23
CA ILE A 217 0.85 -37.56 13.57
C ILE A 217 1.05 -36.46 14.61
N TYR A 218 0.19 -36.37 15.62
CA TYR A 218 0.32 -35.36 16.68
C TYR A 218 1.63 -35.51 17.46
N LYS A 219 1.97 -36.71 17.92
CA LYS A 219 3.22 -36.97 18.66
C LYS A 219 4.46 -36.67 17.80
N LYS A 220 4.44 -37.05 16.53
CA LYS A 220 5.51 -36.76 15.56
C LYS A 220 5.69 -35.26 15.35
N ALA A 221 4.59 -34.53 15.13
CA ALA A 221 4.61 -33.07 14.98
C ALA A 221 5.11 -32.38 16.25
N GLU A 222 4.61 -32.75 17.43
CA GLU A 222 5.03 -32.17 18.71
C GLU A 222 6.52 -32.40 18.97
N ALA A 223 7.02 -33.62 18.74
CA ALA A 223 8.43 -33.96 18.92
C ALA A 223 9.34 -33.20 17.94
N PHE A 224 8.89 -33.04 16.70
CA PHE A 224 9.63 -32.30 15.68
C PHE A 224 9.70 -30.81 16.02
N LEU A 225 8.55 -30.17 16.29
CA LEU A 225 8.46 -28.73 16.54
C LEU A 225 9.24 -28.30 17.79
N LYS A 226 9.24 -29.10 18.87
CA LYS A 226 10.05 -28.84 20.08
C LYS A 226 11.55 -28.77 19.81
N ASN A 227 12.03 -29.50 18.79
CA ASN A 227 13.46 -29.61 18.46
C ASN A 227 13.82 -28.88 17.14
N LYS A 228 12.85 -28.20 16.52
CA LYS A 228 13.03 -27.53 15.24
C LYS A 228 13.97 -26.32 15.43
N LYS A 229 15.05 -26.30 14.66
CA LYS A 229 15.93 -25.12 14.57
C LYS A 229 15.29 -24.08 13.66
N VAL A 230 15.56 -22.81 13.93
CA VAL A 230 15.20 -21.69 13.05
C VAL A 230 15.68 -22.01 11.62
N ASN A 231 14.79 -21.89 10.64
CA ASN A 231 15.00 -22.17 9.21
C ASN A 231 15.10 -23.65 8.78
N LYS A 232 14.76 -24.62 9.64
CA LYS A 232 14.65 -26.01 9.21
C LYS A 232 13.31 -26.27 8.50
N ILE A 233 13.35 -26.93 7.35
CA ILE A 233 12.16 -27.35 6.60
C ILE A 233 11.33 -28.31 7.46
N ASP A 234 10.01 -28.14 7.42
CA ASP A 234 9.05 -29.01 8.10
C ASP A 234 9.09 -30.43 7.57
N ILE A 235 8.77 -31.38 8.45
CA ILE A 235 8.59 -32.78 8.07
C ILE A 235 7.34 -32.92 7.17
N PRO A 236 7.35 -33.85 6.19
CA PRO A 236 6.15 -34.23 5.46
C PRO A 236 5.07 -34.80 6.39
#